data_AF-A0A661K3F6-F1
#
_entry.id   AF-A0A661K3F6-F1
#
_cell.length_a   1.000
_cell.length_b   1.000
_cell.length_c   1.000
_cell.angle_alpha   90.00
_cell.angle_beta   90.00
_cell.angle_gamma   90.00
#
_symmetry.space_group_name_H-M   'P 1'
#
loop_
_entity.id
_entity.type
_entity.pdbx_description
1 polymer ?
#
loop_
_entity_poly.entity_id
_entity_poly.type
_entity_poly.pdbx_seq_one_letter_code
_entity_poly.pdbx_strand_id
1 'polypeptide(L)'
;MLLLLFGCSQGGPLPERVGGMKGLEVRRFEGERLFDYMDGGAELYYEYGFRRLWVRDYRSEEGELRAELYEMEDPQGAFGLLTGEGGGEEVDIGQRGFYGDGTLVFWKGPHFVRVSAEEDLRGKVLKLGRAIASRLKGGGSPPQVIGYIPRGVKTFLYFRGPLALNNFYFLSHQDLLSLGEGAEGVAYRAHGGSVILVRYPESSEAQRVLEGIRGFLKGARA
;
A
#
# COMPACT_ATOMS: atom_id res chain seq x y z
N MET A 1 -5.75 -43.66 3.93
CA MET A 1 -6.01 -42.25 4.29
C MET A 1 -4.67 -41.61 4.61
N LEU A 2 -4.07 -40.94 3.62
CA LEU A 2 -2.74 -40.35 3.74
C LEU A 2 -2.90 -38.95 4.34
N LEU A 3 -2.62 -38.81 5.64
CA LEU A 3 -2.58 -37.51 6.32
C LEU A 3 -1.30 -36.79 5.88
N LEU A 4 -1.43 -35.85 4.93
CA LEU A 4 -0.37 -34.90 4.62
C LEU A 4 -0.34 -33.84 5.73
N LEU A 5 0.52 -34.08 6.72
CA LEU A 5 0.96 -33.04 7.65
C LEU A 5 1.80 -32.03 6.86
N PHE A 6 1.18 -30.93 6.42
CA PHE A 6 1.93 -29.76 5.97
C PHE A 6 2.63 -29.18 7.19
N GLY A 7 3.91 -29.54 7.37
CA GLY A 7 4.78 -28.89 8.33
C GLY A 7 4.76 -27.39 8.10
N CYS A 8 4.45 -26.64 9.16
CA CYS A 8 4.68 -25.21 9.21
C CYS A 8 6.13 -24.95 8.82
N SER A 9 6.36 -24.26 7.69
CA SER A 9 7.68 -23.70 7.44
C SER A 9 7.93 -22.66 8.52
N GLN A 10 8.97 -22.88 9.32
CA GLN A 10 9.52 -21.88 10.25
C GLN A 10 10.01 -20.61 9.52
N GLY A 11 10.09 -20.64 8.18
CA GLY A 11 10.30 -19.47 7.33
C GLY A 11 8.98 -18.84 6.89
N GLY A 12 8.79 -17.56 7.19
CA GLY A 12 7.67 -16.75 6.69
C GLY A 12 7.70 -16.54 5.15
N PRO A 13 6.91 -15.60 4.61
CA PRO A 13 6.77 -15.41 3.16
C PRO A 13 8.05 -14.91 2.45
N LEU A 14 9.02 -14.40 3.23
CA LEU A 14 10.30 -13.92 2.71
C LEU A 14 11.30 -15.09 2.54
N PRO A 15 11.94 -15.25 1.38
CA PRO A 15 12.90 -16.32 1.13
C PRO A 15 14.16 -16.23 2.00
N GLU A 16 14.79 -17.36 2.31
CA GLU A 16 16.09 -17.37 3.03
C GLU A 16 17.27 -17.11 2.10
N ARG A 17 17.16 -17.49 0.81
CA ARG A 17 18.19 -17.27 -0.21
C ARG A 17 17.56 -17.02 -1.57
N VAL A 18 18.12 -16.09 -2.33
CA VAL A 18 17.72 -15.80 -3.71
C VAL A 18 18.95 -15.42 -4.52
N GLY A 19 19.38 -16.28 -5.45
CA GLY A 19 20.35 -15.91 -6.47
C GLY A 19 21.64 -15.24 -5.97
N GLY A 20 22.29 -15.81 -4.96
CA GLY A 20 23.49 -15.28 -4.31
C GLY A 20 23.21 -14.40 -3.08
N MET A 21 22.00 -13.86 -2.95
CA MET A 21 21.58 -13.11 -1.76
C MET A 21 21.24 -14.07 -0.62
N LYS A 22 21.81 -13.85 0.57
CA LYS A 22 21.50 -14.59 1.80
C LYS A 22 20.70 -13.69 2.75
N GLY A 23 19.49 -14.12 3.08
CA GLY A 23 18.64 -13.47 4.07
C GLY A 23 19.20 -13.66 5.48
N LEU A 24 19.12 -12.60 6.28
CA LEU A 24 19.35 -12.64 7.72
C LEU A 24 18.09 -13.13 8.45
N GLU A 25 18.11 -13.03 9.78
CA GLU A 25 16.95 -13.37 10.61
C GLU A 25 15.74 -12.50 10.23
N VAL A 26 14.55 -13.14 10.18
CA VAL A 26 13.31 -12.42 9.85
C VAL A 26 12.77 -11.76 11.11
N ARG A 27 12.45 -10.47 11.01
CA ARG A 27 11.74 -9.72 12.05
C ARG A 27 10.26 -9.67 11.70
N ARG A 28 9.39 -9.76 12.71
CA ARG A 28 7.92 -9.74 12.53
C ARG A 28 7.26 -8.79 13.51
N PHE A 29 6.37 -7.94 12.99
CA PHE A 29 5.61 -6.96 13.75
C PHE A 29 4.11 -7.17 13.47
N GLU A 30 3.27 -7.00 14.48
CA GLU A 30 1.82 -7.21 14.42
C GLU A 30 1.11 -6.27 15.38
N GLY A 31 -0.12 -5.89 15.04
CA GLY A 31 -0.90 -4.93 15.82
C GLY A 31 -0.14 -3.62 15.98
N GLU A 32 -0.18 -3.05 17.19
CA GLU A 32 0.46 -1.77 17.51
C GLU A 32 2.00 -1.78 17.41
N ARG A 33 2.62 -2.97 17.34
CA ARG A 33 4.08 -3.10 17.24
C ARG A 33 4.67 -2.61 15.91
N LEU A 34 3.86 -2.16 14.97
CA LEU A 34 4.41 -1.47 13.79
C LEU A 34 5.16 -0.19 14.19
N PHE A 35 4.76 0.47 15.28
CA PHE A 35 5.47 1.63 15.83
C PHE A 35 6.88 1.30 16.33
N ASP A 36 7.14 0.05 16.73
CA ASP A 36 8.50 -0.39 17.11
C ASP A 36 9.44 -0.45 15.89
N TYR A 37 8.87 -0.49 14.68
CA TYR A 37 9.61 -0.56 13.43
C TYR A 37 9.72 0.78 12.71
N MET A 38 8.67 1.60 12.73
CA MET A 38 8.64 2.91 12.09
C MET A 38 8.15 3.99 13.06
N ASP A 39 9.01 4.98 13.30
CA ASP A 39 8.72 6.13 14.15
C ASP A 39 7.98 7.20 13.34
N GLY A 40 6.65 7.11 13.38
CA GLY A 40 5.72 7.90 12.58
C GLY A 40 5.37 7.25 11.24
N GLY A 41 4.11 7.44 10.82
CA GLY A 41 3.60 6.94 9.54
C GLY A 41 2.94 5.56 9.61
N ALA A 42 3.06 4.84 10.73
CA ALA A 42 2.33 3.58 10.96
C ALA A 42 0.81 3.78 10.88
N GLU A 43 0.32 4.97 11.27
CA GLU A 43 -1.09 5.37 11.19
C GLU A 43 -1.65 5.24 9.77
N LEU A 44 -0.85 5.55 8.75
CA LEU A 44 -1.25 5.37 7.36
C LEU A 44 -1.48 3.89 7.04
N TYR A 45 -0.63 3.00 7.54
CA TYR A 45 -0.79 1.55 7.33
C TYR A 45 -2.01 1.02 8.08
N TYR A 46 -2.29 1.49 9.30
CA TYR A 46 -3.51 1.14 10.02
C TYR A 46 -4.77 1.64 9.30
N GLU A 47 -4.73 2.81 8.68
CA GLU A 47 -5.84 3.31 7.84
C GLU A 47 -6.16 2.38 6.65
N TYR A 48 -5.16 1.64 6.16
CA TYR A 48 -5.34 0.60 5.13
C TYR A 48 -5.57 -0.81 5.70
N GLY A 49 -5.78 -0.95 7.02
CA GLY A 49 -6.09 -2.22 7.67
C GLY A 49 -4.87 -3.12 7.88
N PHE A 50 -3.74 -2.55 8.32
CA PHE A 50 -2.53 -3.32 8.63
C PHE A 50 -2.80 -4.49 9.58
N ARG A 51 -2.27 -5.67 9.26
CA ARG A 51 -2.29 -6.84 10.15
C ARG A 51 -0.90 -7.21 10.63
N ARG A 52 0.07 -7.26 9.72
CA ARG A 52 1.39 -7.81 10.02
C ARG A 52 2.45 -7.30 9.05
N LEU A 53 3.67 -7.19 9.54
CA LEU A 53 4.87 -6.91 8.75
C LEU A 53 5.89 -8.02 8.96
N TRP A 54 6.51 -8.49 7.88
CA TRP A 54 7.78 -9.20 7.93
C TRP A 54 8.89 -8.34 7.31
N VAL A 55 10.02 -8.25 8.00
CA VAL A 55 11.21 -7.55 7.52
C VAL A 55 12.37 -8.53 7.47
N ARG A 56 13.09 -8.56 6.35
CA ARG A 56 14.33 -9.32 6.23
C ARG A 56 15.34 -8.53 5.42
N ASP A 57 16.52 -8.38 6.01
CA ASP A 57 17.70 -7.87 5.32
C ASP A 57 18.40 -9.02 4.59
N TYR A 58 18.97 -8.74 3.42
CA TYR A 58 19.67 -9.68 2.58
C TYR A 58 21.06 -9.15 2.28
N ARG A 59 22.07 -10.01 2.43
CA ARG A 59 23.45 -9.71 2.05
C ARG A 59 23.81 -10.33 0.71
N SER A 60 24.48 -9.55 -0.13
CA SER A 60 25.16 -10.01 -1.34
C SER A 60 26.61 -9.54 -1.32
N GLU A 61 27.40 -9.95 -2.32
CA GLU A 61 28.78 -9.46 -2.46
C GLU A 61 28.82 -7.97 -2.84
N GLU A 62 27.75 -7.49 -3.49
CA GLU A 62 27.66 -6.15 -4.06
C GLU A 62 26.93 -5.13 -3.16
N GLY A 63 26.34 -5.57 -2.06
CA GLY A 63 25.64 -4.69 -1.10
C GLY A 63 24.50 -5.38 -0.35
N GLU A 64 23.76 -4.59 0.43
CA GLU A 64 22.64 -5.05 1.26
C GLU A 64 21.29 -4.62 0.69
N LEU A 65 20.26 -5.45 0.88
CA LEU A 65 18.89 -5.16 0.47
C LEU A 65 17.94 -5.38 1.64
N ARG A 66 16.90 -4.58 1.76
CA ARG A 66 15.82 -4.78 2.72
C ARG A 66 14.55 -5.20 1.97
N ALA A 67 13.91 -6.26 2.43
CA ALA A 67 12.54 -6.60 2.03
C ALA A 67 11.58 -6.40 3.19
N GLU A 68 10.50 -5.69 2.93
CA GLU A 68 9.37 -5.46 3.82
C GLU A 68 8.12 -6.02 3.15
N LEU A 69 7.41 -6.90 3.84
CA LEU A 69 6.16 -7.48 3.36
C LEU A 69 5.07 -7.19 4.37
N TYR A 70 4.16 -6.30 4.00
CA TYR A 70 3.00 -5.89 4.75
C TYR A 70 1.82 -6.76 4.32
N GLU A 71 1.20 -7.46 5.28
CA GLU A 71 -0.09 -8.12 5.12
C GLU A 71 -1.17 -7.18 5.66
N MET A 72 -2.13 -6.88 4.79
CA MET A 72 -3.28 -6.02 5.05
C MET A 72 -4.52 -6.88 5.31
N GLU A 73 -5.58 -6.22 5.77
CA GLU A 73 -6.86 -6.86 6.03
C GLU A 73 -7.48 -7.48 4.77
N ASP A 74 -7.37 -6.74 3.67
CA ASP A 74 -7.92 -7.08 2.38
C ASP A 74 -7.00 -6.61 1.23
N PRO A 75 -7.21 -7.08 -0.01
CA PRO A 75 -6.40 -6.67 -1.15
C PRO A 75 -6.45 -5.18 -1.49
N GLN A 76 -7.55 -4.51 -1.19
CA GLN A 76 -7.74 -3.10 -1.48
C GLN A 76 -6.89 -2.21 -0.55
N GLY A 77 -6.62 -2.64 0.68
CA GLY A 77 -5.65 -2.01 1.57
C GLY A 77 -4.23 -2.04 0.99
N ALA A 78 -3.80 -3.21 0.50
CA ALA A 78 -2.49 -3.35 -0.16
C ALA A 78 -2.41 -2.55 -1.46
N PHE A 79 -3.50 -2.52 -2.23
CA PHE A 79 -3.63 -1.67 -3.42
C PHE A 79 -3.51 -0.18 -3.08
N GLY A 80 -4.12 0.29 -1.99
CA GLY A 80 -4.03 1.68 -1.54
C GLY A 80 -2.60 2.13 -1.26
N LEU A 81 -1.85 1.33 -0.51
CA LEU A 81 -0.42 1.58 -0.26
C LEU A 81 0.37 1.67 -1.57
N LEU A 82 0.12 0.79 -2.54
CA LEU A 82 0.73 0.89 -3.87
C LEU A 82 0.39 2.23 -4.56
N THR A 83 -0.85 2.70 -4.49
CA THR A 83 -1.22 3.96 -5.14
C THR A 83 -0.59 5.19 -4.48
N GLY A 84 -0.30 5.12 -3.18
CA GLY A 84 0.35 6.21 -2.43
C GLY A 84 1.87 6.22 -2.57
N GLU A 85 2.51 5.04 -2.62
CA GLU A 85 3.97 4.91 -2.62
C GLU A 85 4.56 4.52 -3.98
N GLY A 86 3.73 4.09 -4.92
CA GLY A 86 4.14 3.70 -6.27
C GLY A 86 4.59 4.90 -7.11
N GLY A 87 5.68 4.72 -7.85
CA GLY A 87 6.23 5.74 -8.73
C GLY A 87 7.43 5.22 -9.51
N GLY A 88 7.80 5.92 -10.58
CA GLY A 88 8.88 5.50 -11.48
C GLY A 88 8.42 4.55 -12.57
N GLU A 89 9.23 3.56 -12.89
CA GLU A 89 8.99 2.60 -13.96
C GLU A 89 8.04 1.49 -13.51
N GLU A 90 6.96 1.27 -14.26
CA GLU A 90 6.07 0.13 -14.02
C GLU A 90 6.75 -1.19 -14.42
N VAL A 91 6.72 -2.18 -13.53
CA VAL A 91 7.37 -3.49 -13.71
C VAL A 91 6.37 -4.63 -13.52
N ASP A 92 6.57 -5.71 -14.28
CA ASP A 92 5.75 -6.92 -14.20
C ASP A 92 6.15 -7.81 -13.00
N ILE A 93 5.79 -7.37 -11.79
CA ILE A 93 5.98 -8.08 -10.53
C ILE A 93 4.72 -7.92 -9.66
N GLY A 94 4.22 -9.04 -9.13
CA GLY A 94 2.97 -9.04 -8.38
C GLY A 94 1.76 -8.93 -9.31
N GLN A 95 0.77 -8.12 -8.93
CA GLN A 95 -0.33 -7.73 -9.81
C GLN A 95 -0.09 -6.37 -10.47
N ARG A 96 0.71 -5.53 -9.82
CA ARG A 96 1.25 -4.29 -10.33
C ARG A 96 2.42 -3.89 -9.44
N GLY A 97 3.50 -3.41 -10.05
CA GLY A 97 4.68 -2.96 -9.31
C GLY A 97 5.35 -1.78 -9.98
N PHE A 98 6.12 -1.04 -9.20
CA PHE A 98 6.88 0.12 -9.64
C PHE A 98 8.29 0.06 -9.08
N TYR A 99 9.26 0.47 -9.90
CA TYR A 99 10.65 0.62 -9.51
C TYR A 99 11.12 2.06 -9.76
N GLY A 100 11.72 2.65 -8.74
CA GLY A 100 12.34 3.97 -8.80
C GLY A 100 13.33 4.13 -7.65
N ASP A 101 14.43 4.85 -7.89
CA ASP A 101 15.38 5.26 -6.84
C ASP A 101 15.81 4.12 -5.91
N GLY A 102 16.24 2.99 -6.48
CA GLY A 102 16.72 1.82 -5.71
C GLY A 102 15.62 0.99 -5.04
N THR A 103 14.34 1.38 -5.18
CA THR A 103 13.21 0.77 -4.48
C THR A 103 12.20 0.18 -5.45
N LEU A 104 11.84 -1.08 -5.23
CA LEU A 104 10.67 -1.74 -5.80
C LEU A 104 9.54 -1.71 -4.79
N VAL A 105 8.34 -1.31 -5.23
CA VAL A 105 7.09 -1.57 -4.53
C VAL A 105 6.15 -2.37 -5.41
N PHE A 106 5.43 -3.35 -4.86
CA PHE A 106 4.37 -4.04 -5.58
C PHE A 106 3.29 -4.54 -4.63
N TRP A 107 2.13 -4.91 -5.19
CA TRP A 107 1.08 -5.57 -4.43
C TRP A 107 0.68 -6.92 -5.06
N LYS A 108 0.18 -7.84 -4.23
CA LYS A 108 -0.44 -9.10 -4.67
C LYS A 108 -1.38 -9.65 -3.60
N GLY A 109 -2.68 -9.71 -3.92
CA GLY A 109 -3.70 -10.02 -2.92
C GLY A 109 -3.63 -9.02 -1.76
N PRO A 110 -3.73 -9.45 -0.49
CA PRO A 110 -3.64 -8.57 0.68
C PRO A 110 -2.21 -8.12 1.01
N HIS A 111 -1.22 -8.36 0.15
CA HIS A 111 0.18 -8.06 0.46
C HIS A 111 0.68 -6.85 -0.31
N PHE A 112 1.24 -5.88 0.41
CA PHE A 112 2.09 -4.82 -0.13
C PHE A 112 3.54 -5.14 0.20
N VAL A 113 4.44 -5.02 -0.78
CA VAL A 113 5.84 -5.41 -0.63
C VAL A 113 6.73 -4.27 -1.08
N ARG A 114 7.70 -3.91 -0.25
CA ARG A 114 8.81 -3.01 -0.57
C ARG A 114 10.12 -3.79 -0.56
N VAL A 115 10.95 -3.59 -1.58
CA VAL A 115 12.33 -4.08 -1.63
C VAL A 115 13.22 -2.91 -2.00
N SER A 116 14.17 -2.55 -1.13
CA SER A 116 15.07 -1.42 -1.34
C SER A 116 16.53 -1.81 -1.15
N ALA A 117 17.41 -1.05 -1.79
CA ALA A 117 18.86 -1.09 -1.61
C ALA A 117 19.39 0.36 -1.67
N GLU A 118 20.44 0.67 -0.90
CA GLU A 118 21.09 1.98 -0.96
C GLU A 118 21.98 2.10 -2.19
N GLU A 119 22.66 1.01 -2.56
CA GLU A 119 23.44 0.92 -3.79
C GLU A 119 22.56 0.64 -5.01
N ASP A 120 23.08 0.93 -6.22
CA ASP A 120 22.39 0.58 -7.47
C ASP A 120 22.42 -0.94 -7.71
N LEU A 121 21.48 -1.63 -7.07
CA LEU A 121 21.31 -3.08 -7.12
C LEU A 121 20.01 -3.47 -7.82
N ARG A 122 19.56 -2.69 -8.82
CA ARG A 122 18.30 -2.90 -9.55
C ARG A 122 18.03 -4.38 -9.89
N GLY A 123 19.01 -5.04 -10.49
CA GLY A 123 18.89 -6.45 -10.89
C GLY A 123 18.57 -7.38 -9.72
N LYS A 124 19.18 -7.14 -8.55
CA LYS A 124 18.95 -7.91 -7.32
C LYS A 124 17.63 -7.56 -6.66
N VAL A 125 17.28 -6.27 -6.59
CA VAL A 125 15.98 -5.78 -6.08
C VAL A 125 14.84 -6.46 -6.85
N LEU A 126 14.86 -6.41 -8.18
CA LEU A 126 13.82 -7.03 -9.02
C LEU A 126 13.83 -8.56 -8.92
N LYS A 127 15.01 -9.19 -8.77
CA LYS A 127 15.11 -10.65 -8.60
C LYS A 127 14.52 -11.11 -7.28
N LEU A 128 14.79 -10.38 -6.19
CA LEU A 128 14.22 -10.65 -4.87
C LEU A 128 12.71 -10.41 -4.87
N GLY A 129 12.24 -9.30 -5.46
CA GLY A 129 10.82 -9.01 -5.62
C GLY A 129 10.06 -10.12 -6.33
N ARG A 130 10.57 -10.63 -7.46
CA ARG A 130 9.97 -11.79 -8.17
C ARG A 130 9.93 -13.05 -7.32
N ALA A 131 11.00 -13.32 -6.56
CA ALA A 131 11.06 -14.47 -5.68
C ALA A 131 10.09 -14.38 -4.50
N ILE A 132 9.79 -13.18 -4.01
CA ILE A 132 8.75 -12.94 -3.00
C ILE A 132 7.37 -13.11 -3.65
N ALA A 133 7.12 -12.45 -4.78
CA ALA A 133 5.84 -12.51 -5.49
C ALA A 133 5.42 -13.94 -5.86
N SER A 134 6.36 -14.83 -6.20
CA SER A 134 6.08 -16.23 -6.51
C SER A 134 5.68 -17.09 -5.30
N ARG A 135 6.02 -16.67 -4.08
CA ARG A 135 5.62 -17.33 -2.83
C ARG A 135 4.24 -16.89 -2.34
N LEU A 136 3.81 -15.69 -2.72
CA LEU A 136 2.50 -15.16 -2.39
C LEU A 136 1.41 -15.91 -3.17
N LYS A 137 0.43 -16.44 -2.46
CA LYS A 137 -0.72 -17.14 -3.03
C LYS A 137 -1.85 -16.17 -3.33
N GLY A 138 -2.69 -16.54 -4.30
CA GLY A 138 -3.88 -15.78 -4.68
C GLY A 138 -3.57 -14.45 -5.37
N GLY A 139 -4.60 -13.61 -5.41
CA GLY A 139 -4.57 -12.25 -5.92
C GLY A 139 -5.71 -11.46 -5.29
N GLY A 140 -6.01 -10.29 -5.83
CA GLY A 140 -7.14 -9.47 -5.41
C GLY A 140 -7.59 -8.54 -6.52
N SER A 141 -8.75 -7.92 -6.34
CA SER A 141 -9.25 -6.95 -7.30
C SER A 141 -8.99 -5.55 -6.77
N PRO A 142 -8.62 -4.58 -7.64
CA PRO A 142 -8.66 -3.18 -7.26
C PRO A 142 -10.05 -2.78 -6.75
N PRO A 143 -10.16 -1.71 -5.93
CA PRO A 143 -11.43 -1.16 -5.50
C PRO A 143 -12.34 -0.79 -6.69
N GLN A 144 -13.65 -0.95 -6.54
CA GLN A 144 -14.61 -0.60 -7.61
C GLN A 144 -14.55 0.89 -7.95
N VAL A 145 -14.24 1.74 -6.96
CA VAL A 145 -14.16 3.19 -7.13
C VAL A 145 -13.12 3.62 -8.18
N ILE A 146 -12.12 2.78 -8.48
CA ILE A 146 -11.13 3.03 -9.55
C ILE A 146 -11.81 3.12 -10.92
N GLY A 147 -12.95 2.46 -11.13
CA GLY A 147 -13.71 2.50 -12.37
C GLY A 147 -14.28 3.88 -12.73
N TYR A 148 -14.34 4.80 -11.77
CA TYR A 148 -14.78 6.18 -12.01
C TYR A 148 -13.66 7.13 -12.46
N ILE A 149 -12.41 6.65 -12.48
CA ILE A 149 -11.28 7.46 -12.92
C ILE A 149 -11.35 7.66 -14.45
N PRO A 150 -11.27 8.91 -14.96
CA PRO A 150 -11.26 9.17 -16.39
C PRO A 150 -10.10 8.48 -17.10
N ARG A 151 -10.34 8.05 -18.35
CA ARG A 151 -9.28 7.50 -19.21
C ARG A 151 -8.13 8.50 -19.34
N GLY A 152 -6.90 8.02 -19.23
CA GLY A 152 -5.68 8.82 -19.35
C GLY A 152 -5.08 9.28 -18.03
N VAL A 153 -5.83 9.24 -16.92
CA VAL A 153 -5.28 9.46 -15.58
C VAL A 153 -4.48 8.22 -15.16
N LYS A 154 -3.16 8.38 -15.03
CA LYS A 154 -2.25 7.28 -14.66
C LYS A 154 -1.82 7.31 -13.19
N THR A 155 -1.74 8.51 -12.62
CA THR A 155 -1.34 8.76 -11.23
C THR A 155 -2.55 9.21 -10.44
N PHE A 156 -2.91 8.41 -9.44
CA PHE A 156 -4.03 8.65 -8.55
C PHE A 156 -3.73 7.97 -7.22
N LEU A 157 -4.32 8.47 -6.15
CA LEU A 157 -4.36 7.84 -4.84
C LEU A 157 -5.73 7.17 -4.66
N TYR A 158 -5.77 5.92 -4.24
CA TYR A 158 -6.95 5.33 -3.58
C TYR A 158 -6.79 5.52 -2.07
N PHE A 159 -7.80 6.07 -1.39
CA PHE A 159 -7.75 6.35 0.04
C PHE A 159 -8.98 5.77 0.77
N ARG A 160 -8.81 5.49 2.06
CA ARG A 160 -9.85 4.99 2.98
C ARG A 160 -10.10 5.89 4.19
N GLY A 161 -9.19 6.83 4.44
CA GLY A 161 -9.31 7.77 5.53
C GLY A 161 -8.62 9.11 5.22
N PRO A 162 -8.68 10.03 6.18
CA PRO A 162 -8.20 11.39 5.99
C PRO A 162 -6.66 11.47 5.96
N LEU A 163 -5.93 10.52 6.53
CA LEU A 163 -4.46 10.57 6.55
C LEU A 163 -3.89 10.35 5.15
N ALA A 164 -4.33 9.30 4.45
CA ALA A 164 -3.90 9.06 3.08
C ALA A 164 -4.27 10.24 2.18
N LEU A 165 -5.50 10.74 2.28
CA LEU A 165 -5.94 11.88 1.49
C LEU A 165 -5.06 13.10 1.74
N ASN A 166 -4.83 13.47 3.00
CA ASN A 166 -4.05 14.65 3.36
C ASN A 166 -2.58 14.54 2.93
N ASN A 167 -2.00 13.34 2.90
CA ASN A 167 -0.65 13.11 2.38
C ASN A 167 -0.55 13.38 0.88
N PHE A 168 -1.62 13.16 0.11
CA PHE A 168 -1.66 13.45 -1.33
C PHE A 168 -2.13 14.87 -1.64
N TYR A 169 -3.14 15.35 -0.92
CA TYR A 169 -3.72 16.67 -1.01
C TYR A 169 -4.27 17.07 0.35
N PHE A 170 -3.59 17.99 1.03
CA PHE A 170 -4.05 18.53 2.29
C PHE A 170 -5.40 19.24 2.10
N LEU A 171 -6.45 18.66 2.65
CA LEU A 171 -7.81 19.19 2.60
C LEU A 171 -8.13 19.97 3.88
N SER A 172 -7.90 19.36 5.05
CA SER A 172 -8.18 19.93 6.36
C SER A 172 -7.60 19.06 7.47
N HIS A 173 -7.37 19.64 8.64
CA HIS A 173 -7.11 18.89 9.88
C HIS A 173 -8.34 18.16 10.41
N GLN A 174 -9.54 18.59 10.02
CA GLN A 174 -10.79 17.91 10.33
C GLN A 174 -11.16 16.94 9.21
N ASP A 175 -11.81 15.84 9.57
CA ASP A 175 -12.38 14.92 8.60
C ASP A 175 -13.70 15.46 8.03
N LEU A 176 -13.58 16.45 7.13
CA LEU A 176 -14.71 17.11 6.47
C LEU A 176 -15.49 16.16 5.53
N LEU A 177 -14.87 15.05 5.14
CA LEU A 177 -15.44 14.07 4.24
C LEU A 177 -16.02 12.85 4.99
N SER A 178 -15.96 12.84 6.33
CA SER A 178 -16.44 11.71 7.15
C SER A 178 -15.88 10.36 6.68
N LEU A 179 -14.57 10.33 6.43
CA LEU A 179 -13.84 9.14 5.99
C LEU A 179 -13.55 8.22 7.17
N GLY A 180 -13.76 6.91 6.97
CA GLY A 180 -13.53 5.89 8.00
C GLY A 180 -14.77 5.08 8.40
N GLU A 181 -15.99 5.53 8.07
CA GLU A 181 -17.24 4.76 8.27
C GLU A 181 -17.54 3.80 7.09
N GLY A 182 -16.49 3.23 6.48
CA GLY A 182 -16.60 2.42 5.26
C GLY A 182 -16.62 3.23 3.96
N ALA A 183 -16.46 4.56 4.04
CA ALA A 183 -16.20 5.41 2.90
C ALA A 183 -14.82 5.12 2.28
N GLU A 184 -14.73 5.20 0.97
CA GLU A 184 -13.48 5.08 0.22
C GLU A 184 -13.46 6.06 -0.95
N GLY A 185 -12.28 6.41 -1.46
CA GLY A 185 -12.21 7.38 -2.54
C GLY A 185 -10.99 7.29 -3.41
N VAL A 186 -11.02 8.09 -4.47
CA VAL A 186 -9.89 8.31 -5.37
C VAL A 186 -9.59 9.79 -5.47
N ALA A 187 -8.31 10.13 -5.41
CA ALA A 187 -7.81 11.49 -5.62
C ALA A 187 -6.82 11.50 -6.78
N TYR A 188 -6.94 12.48 -7.68
CA TYR A 188 -6.02 12.64 -8.80
C TYR A 188 -5.94 14.09 -9.25
N ARG A 189 -4.90 14.45 -10.00
CA ARG A 189 -4.75 15.79 -10.58
C ARG A 189 -5.32 15.81 -11.99
N ALA A 190 -6.19 16.78 -12.29
CA ALA A 190 -6.77 17.00 -13.61
C ALA A 190 -7.19 18.46 -13.79
N HIS A 191 -7.18 18.95 -15.03
CA HIS A 191 -7.69 20.29 -15.39
C HIS A 191 -7.13 21.46 -14.55
N GLY A 192 -5.86 21.36 -14.11
CA GLY A 192 -5.22 22.40 -13.29
C GLY A 192 -5.59 22.37 -11.80
N GLY A 193 -6.30 21.34 -11.33
CA GLY A 193 -6.65 21.16 -9.92
C GLY A 193 -6.60 19.70 -9.44
N SER A 194 -7.04 19.49 -8.20
CA SER A 194 -7.25 18.17 -7.62
C SER A 194 -8.71 17.77 -7.75
N VAL A 195 -8.96 16.53 -8.15
CA VAL A 195 -10.27 15.90 -8.10
C VAL A 195 -10.26 14.88 -6.97
N ILE A 196 -11.25 14.94 -6.10
CA ILE A 196 -11.49 13.98 -5.02
C ILE A 196 -12.89 13.40 -5.25
N LEU A 197 -12.96 12.10 -5.46
CA LEU A 197 -14.20 11.35 -5.59
C LEU A 197 -14.32 10.41 -4.39
N VAL A 198 -15.43 10.49 -3.66
CA VAL A 198 -15.70 9.63 -2.50
C VAL A 198 -16.94 8.79 -2.78
N ARG A 199 -16.84 7.50 -2.49
CA ARG A 199 -17.95 6.54 -2.46
C ARG A 199 -18.30 6.27 -1.00
N TYR A 200 -19.54 6.54 -0.64
CA TYR A 200 -20.10 6.21 0.67
C TYR A 200 -20.90 4.91 0.58
N PRO A 201 -20.99 4.14 1.69
CA PRO A 201 -21.87 2.97 1.76
C PRO A 201 -23.32 3.29 1.42
N GLU A 202 -23.83 4.43 1.91
CA GLU A 202 -25.23 4.85 1.79
C GLU A 202 -25.38 6.22 1.14
N SER A 203 -26.43 6.41 0.33
CA SER A 203 -26.68 7.69 -0.34
C SER A 203 -27.02 8.83 0.62
N SER A 204 -27.62 8.50 1.77
CA SER A 204 -27.97 9.47 2.82
C SER A 204 -26.71 10.06 3.49
N GLU A 205 -25.64 9.27 3.61
CA GLU A 205 -24.36 9.72 4.13
C GLU A 205 -23.69 10.70 3.17
N ALA A 206 -23.66 10.36 1.87
CA ALA A 206 -23.15 11.26 0.83
C ALA A 206 -23.88 12.62 0.84
N GLN A 207 -25.20 12.61 1.04
CA GLN A 207 -26.00 13.83 1.12
C GLN A 207 -25.65 14.66 2.36
N ARG A 208 -25.57 14.03 3.55
CA ARG A 208 -25.18 14.71 4.80
C ARG A 208 -23.81 15.37 4.68
N VAL A 209 -22.82 14.65 4.15
CA VAL A 209 -21.46 15.18 3.97
C VAL A 209 -21.46 16.35 2.99
N LEU A 210 -22.18 16.25 1.87
CA LEU A 210 -22.29 17.34 0.89
C LEU A 210 -22.91 18.61 1.50
N GLU A 211 -23.96 18.46 2.31
CA GLU A 211 -24.59 19.58 3.04
C GLU A 211 -23.61 20.22 4.04
N GLY A 212 -22.87 19.40 4.78
CA GLY A 212 -21.82 19.85 5.71
C GLY A 212 -20.72 20.67 5.02
N ILE A 213 -20.17 20.15 3.91
CA ILE A 213 -19.14 20.85 3.11
C ILE A 213 -19.67 22.19 2.59
N ARG A 214 -20.91 22.23 2.09
CA ARG A 214 -21.54 23.48 1.61
C ARG A 214 -21.68 24.50 2.73
N GLY A 215 -22.03 24.07 3.94
CA GLY A 215 -22.06 24.93 5.12
C GLY A 215 -20.69 25.51 5.45
N PHE A 216 -19.66 24.65 5.50
CA PHE A 216 -18.28 25.04 5.78
C PHE A 216 -17.75 26.06 4.76
N LEU A 217 -17.93 25.81 3.46
CA LEU A 217 -17.45 26.70 2.40
C LEU A 217 -18.15 28.07 2.39
N LYS A 218 -19.41 28.15 2.82
CA LYS A 218 -20.11 29.44 2.99
C LYS A 218 -19.52 30.24 4.15
N GLY A 219 -19.19 29.59 5.26
CA GLY A 219 -18.55 30.22 6.41
C GLY A 219 -17.14 30.72 6.14
N ALA A 220 -16.37 30.03 5.28
CA ALA A 220 -15.00 30.41 4.93
C ALA A 220 -14.88 31.62 3.96
N ARG A 221 -16.01 32.06 3.37
CA ARG A 221 -16.06 33.22 2.46
C ARG A 221 -16.60 34.50 3.13
N ALA A 222 -16.98 34.42 4.40
CA ALA A 222 -17.43 35.54 5.22
C ALA A 222 -16.26 36.09 6.05
#